data_AF-A4WJ69-F1
#
_entry.id   AF-A4WJ69-F1
#
_cell.length_a   1.000
_cell.length_b   1.000
_cell.length_c   1.000
_cell.angle_alpha   90.00
_cell.angle_beta   90.00
_cell.angle_gamma   90.00
#
_symmetry.space_group_name_H-M   'P 1'
#
loop_
_entity.id
_entity.type
_entity.pdbx_description
1 polymer ?
#
loop_
_entity_poly.entity_id
_entity_poly.type
_entity_poly.pdbx_seq_one_letter_code
_entity_poly.pdbx_strand_id
1 'polypeptide(L)'
;MGVGDVKRRIAEILREVTDEVWARVAWVAVDLTKELIRTGRRKIAVLADDVFQAIGLHKAVAYVKGLLGLIEYPPRSVDVVVAVVATSEGLTRREIGRHRWASHRPIWNMPRDGFIQLYGQIPGGKPPFEEVWRATGGNSKLLGELYKAGWSAEKALREIADERKITAFVKTLRDEERELLRRAVDDPDVLFTREDIPLMERLADLNLIVDALPERDPWFWAGEPPPERDPELGIGRHIAWQTPLHREAVRRALGG
;
A
#
# COMPACT_ATOMS: atom_id res chain seq x y z
N MET A 1 -32.99 -2.25 13.64
CA MET A 1 -32.30 -1.03 14.06
C MET A 1 -32.30 -0.01 12.93
N GLY A 2 -32.60 1.25 13.24
CA GLY A 2 -32.47 2.34 12.27
C GLY A 2 -31.01 2.80 12.17
N VAL A 3 -30.67 3.59 11.13
CA VAL A 3 -29.34 4.21 10.97
C VAL A 3 -28.93 5.02 12.21
N GLY A 4 -29.89 5.54 12.98
CA GLY A 4 -29.65 6.27 14.22
C GLY A 4 -29.09 5.42 15.37
N ASP A 5 -29.52 4.16 15.49
CA ASP A 5 -29.02 3.26 16.55
C ASP A 5 -27.60 2.77 16.23
N VAL A 6 -27.32 2.59 14.94
CA VAL A 6 -26.00 2.26 14.40
C VAL A 6 -24.99 3.36 14.70
N LYS A 7 -25.33 4.61 14.42
CA LYS A 7 -24.48 5.76 14.73
C LYS A 7 -24.20 5.87 16.22
N ARG A 8 -25.20 5.58 17.07
CA ARG A 8 -25.07 5.63 18.52
C ARG A 8 -24.10 4.56 19.03
N ARG A 9 -24.23 3.33 18.55
CA ARG A 9 -23.36 2.21 18.92
C ARG A 9 -21.91 2.42 18.48
N ILE A 10 -21.70 2.99 17.29
CA ILE A 10 -20.35 3.39 16.84
C ILE A 10 -19.79 4.51 17.73
N ALA A 11 -20.60 5.53 18.05
CA ALA A 11 -20.18 6.65 18.89
C ALA A 11 -19.87 6.24 20.34
N GLU A 12 -20.57 5.26 20.89
CA GLU A 12 -20.29 4.70 22.22
C GLU A 12 -18.93 4.00 22.25
N ILE A 13 -18.61 3.21 21.22
CA ILE A 13 -17.35 2.48 21.15
C ILE A 13 -16.17 3.42 20.89
N LEU A 14 -16.35 4.46 20.09
CA LEU A 14 -15.33 5.48 19.83
C LEU A 14 -15.01 6.36 21.05
N ARG A 15 -15.80 6.33 22.12
CA ARG A 15 -15.55 7.14 23.35
C ARG A 15 -14.54 6.50 24.30
N GLU A 16 -14.21 5.22 24.15
CA GLU A 16 -13.35 4.47 25.09
C GLU A 16 -11.91 4.24 24.58
N VAL A 17 -11.41 5.12 23.71
CA VAL A 17 -10.20 4.91 22.86
C VAL A 17 -8.99 4.32 23.62
N THR A 18 -8.71 3.05 23.36
CA THR A 18 -7.45 2.33 23.64
C THR A 18 -7.13 1.40 22.45
N ASP A 19 -5.92 0.82 22.38
CA ASP A 19 -5.54 -0.13 21.32
C ASP A 19 -6.43 -1.40 21.30
N GLU A 20 -6.96 -1.81 22.46
CA GLU A 20 -7.96 -2.89 22.54
C GLU A 20 -9.30 -2.51 21.88
N VAL A 21 -9.63 -1.21 21.84
CA VAL A 21 -10.87 -0.70 21.26
C VAL A 21 -10.84 -0.73 19.73
N TRP A 22 -9.68 -0.57 19.08
CA TRP A 22 -9.60 -0.67 17.61
C TRP A 22 -9.94 -2.06 17.07
N ALA A 23 -9.50 -3.12 17.76
CA ALA A 23 -9.92 -4.47 17.43
C ALA A 23 -11.43 -4.65 17.57
N ARG A 24 -12.05 -4.06 18.61
CA ARG A 24 -13.51 -4.06 18.78
C ARG A 24 -14.20 -3.27 17.66
N VAL A 25 -13.70 -2.10 17.28
CA VAL A 25 -14.24 -1.26 16.19
C VAL A 25 -14.24 -2.01 14.86
N ALA A 26 -13.19 -2.77 14.54
CA ALA A 26 -13.16 -3.60 13.34
C ALA A 26 -14.30 -4.65 13.36
N TRP A 27 -14.45 -5.38 14.47
CA TRP A 27 -15.54 -6.36 14.63
C TRP A 27 -16.94 -5.73 14.58
N VAL A 28 -17.08 -4.49 15.03
CA VAL A 28 -18.36 -3.74 14.94
C VAL A 28 -18.85 -3.64 13.51
N ALA A 29 -17.97 -3.42 12.53
CA ALA A 29 -18.38 -3.37 11.12
C ALA A 29 -18.99 -4.71 10.66
N VAL A 30 -18.43 -5.84 11.11
CA VAL A 30 -18.93 -7.18 10.80
C VAL A 30 -20.28 -7.42 11.49
N ASP A 31 -20.37 -7.13 12.78
CA ASP A 31 -21.58 -7.37 13.57
C ASP A 31 -22.75 -6.47 13.15
N LEU A 32 -22.45 -5.21 12.86
CA LEU A 32 -23.41 -4.27 12.29
C LEU A 32 -23.94 -4.78 10.95
N THR A 33 -23.05 -5.25 10.07
CA THR A 33 -23.47 -5.81 8.78
C THR A 33 -24.41 -6.99 8.96
N LYS A 34 -24.07 -7.92 9.87
CA LYS A 34 -24.97 -9.06 10.19
C LYS A 34 -26.35 -8.57 10.63
N GLU A 35 -26.42 -7.53 11.44
CA GLU A 35 -27.69 -6.99 11.91
C GLU A 35 -28.50 -6.29 10.82
N LEU A 36 -27.84 -5.52 9.95
CA LEU A 36 -28.48 -4.96 8.77
C LEU A 36 -29.10 -6.07 7.91
N ILE A 37 -28.38 -7.18 7.70
CA ILE A 37 -28.90 -8.35 6.97
C ILE A 37 -30.12 -8.96 7.69
N ARG A 38 -30.03 -9.18 9.01
CA ARG A 38 -31.16 -9.72 9.80
C ARG A 38 -32.42 -8.86 9.68
N THR A 39 -32.24 -7.54 9.70
CA THR A 39 -33.34 -6.56 9.58
C THR A 39 -33.86 -6.40 8.16
N GLY A 40 -33.31 -7.15 7.19
CA GLY A 40 -33.84 -7.26 5.83
C GLY A 40 -33.09 -6.44 4.78
N ARG A 41 -31.92 -5.86 5.08
CA ARG A 41 -31.06 -5.29 4.03
C ARG A 41 -30.44 -6.42 3.20
N ARG A 42 -30.61 -6.32 1.87
CA ARG A 42 -30.18 -7.35 0.91
C ARG A 42 -29.00 -6.93 0.05
N LYS A 43 -28.63 -5.65 0.05
CA LYS A 43 -27.49 -5.11 -0.71
C LYS A 43 -26.60 -4.30 0.24
N ILE A 44 -25.38 -4.77 0.47
CA ILE A 44 -24.45 -4.16 1.43
C ILE A 44 -23.04 -4.10 0.84
N ALA A 45 -22.38 -2.97 1.02
CA ALA A 45 -20.96 -2.81 0.79
C ALA A 45 -20.27 -2.51 2.12
N VAL A 46 -19.22 -3.26 2.44
CA VAL A 46 -18.34 -3.03 3.59
C VAL A 46 -17.01 -2.54 3.05
N LEU A 47 -16.62 -1.32 3.42
CA LEU A 47 -15.38 -0.69 3.01
C LEU A 47 -14.52 -0.48 4.26
N ALA A 48 -13.28 -0.96 4.22
CA ALA A 48 -12.31 -0.82 5.29
C ALA A 48 -11.00 -0.31 4.71
N ASP A 49 -10.41 0.72 5.32
CA ASP A 49 -9.16 1.31 4.89
C ASP A 49 -8.17 1.30 6.04
N ASP A 50 -6.97 0.75 5.79
CA ASP A 50 -5.82 0.65 6.69
C ASP A 50 -6.11 0.04 8.08
N VAL A 51 -7.15 -0.80 8.16
CA VAL A 51 -7.62 -1.42 9.42
C VAL A 51 -6.60 -2.37 10.05
N PHE A 52 -5.65 -2.88 9.26
CA PHE A 52 -4.70 -3.88 9.73
C PHE A 52 -3.63 -3.32 10.67
N GLN A 53 -3.22 -2.06 10.48
CA GLN A 53 -2.31 -1.38 11.41
C GLN A 53 -2.93 -1.33 12.82
N ALA A 54 -4.22 -1.02 12.88
CA ALA A 54 -4.94 -0.81 14.13
C ALA A 54 -5.24 -2.11 14.89
N ILE A 55 -5.41 -3.23 14.20
CA ILE A 55 -5.75 -4.52 14.84
C ILE A 55 -4.55 -5.47 14.98
N GLY A 56 -3.44 -5.18 14.29
CA GLY A 56 -2.25 -6.01 14.22
C GLY A 56 -2.39 -7.20 13.26
N LEU A 57 -1.25 -7.63 12.71
CA LEU A 57 -1.15 -8.64 11.66
C LEU A 57 -1.88 -9.96 12.00
N HIS A 58 -1.76 -10.44 13.25
CA HIS A 58 -2.41 -11.68 13.69
C HIS A 58 -3.93 -11.62 13.65
N LYS A 59 -4.53 -10.44 13.90
CA LYS A 59 -5.99 -10.26 13.86
C LYS A 59 -6.50 -9.96 12.45
N ALA A 60 -5.64 -9.54 11.52
CA ALA A 60 -5.99 -9.28 10.12
C ALA A 60 -6.64 -10.51 9.45
N VAL A 61 -6.04 -11.70 9.61
CA VAL A 61 -6.58 -12.96 9.04
C VAL A 61 -7.99 -13.24 9.58
N ALA A 62 -8.19 -13.10 10.89
CA ALA A 62 -9.50 -13.33 11.51
C ALA A 62 -10.54 -12.30 11.05
N TYR A 63 -10.13 -11.04 10.89
CA TYR A 63 -10.99 -9.98 10.39
C TYR A 63 -11.47 -10.25 8.96
N VAL A 64 -10.57 -10.60 8.04
CA VAL A 64 -10.98 -10.90 6.66
C VAL A 64 -11.83 -12.17 6.59
N LYS A 65 -11.57 -13.19 7.41
CA LYS A 65 -12.50 -14.33 7.55
C LYS A 65 -13.88 -13.91 8.06
N GLY A 66 -13.94 -12.96 8.99
CA GLY A 66 -15.19 -12.38 9.48
C GLY A 66 -15.99 -11.72 8.35
N LEU A 67 -15.31 -10.95 7.48
CA LEU A 67 -15.90 -10.34 6.29
C LEU A 67 -16.36 -11.39 5.26
N LEU A 68 -15.53 -12.42 5.01
CA LEU A 68 -15.89 -13.54 4.13
C LEU A 68 -17.16 -14.25 4.62
N GLY A 69 -17.29 -14.42 5.94
CA GLY A 69 -18.50 -15.01 6.54
C GLY A 69 -19.77 -14.20 6.26
N LEU A 70 -19.68 -12.88 6.01
CA LEU A 70 -20.84 -12.07 5.60
C LEU A 70 -21.30 -12.40 4.16
N ILE A 71 -20.38 -12.90 3.33
CA ILE A 71 -20.61 -13.24 1.93
C ILE A 71 -21.07 -14.71 1.83
N GLU A 72 -20.35 -15.63 2.46
CA GLU A 72 -20.61 -17.08 2.38
C GLU A 72 -21.76 -17.53 3.28
N TYR A 73 -21.90 -16.93 4.47
CA TYR A 73 -22.84 -17.36 5.50
C TYR A 73 -23.64 -16.17 6.08
N PRO A 74 -24.35 -15.40 5.24
CA PRO A 74 -25.14 -14.27 5.71
C PRO A 74 -26.30 -14.76 6.60
N PRO A 75 -26.68 -14.01 7.65
CA PRO A 75 -27.73 -14.43 8.58
C PRO A 75 -29.14 -14.44 7.96
N ARG A 76 -29.30 -13.97 6.71
CA ARG A 76 -30.52 -14.02 5.90
C ARG A 76 -30.12 -13.95 4.42
N SER A 77 -31.04 -14.30 3.51
CA SER A 77 -30.85 -14.10 2.07
C SER A 77 -30.53 -12.64 1.73
N VAL A 78 -29.39 -12.45 1.11
CA VAL A 78 -28.92 -11.20 0.51
C VAL A 78 -28.93 -11.33 -1.01
N ASP A 79 -29.06 -10.21 -1.71
CA ASP A 79 -28.86 -10.14 -3.16
C ASP A 79 -27.37 -9.97 -3.46
N VAL A 80 -26.69 -9.07 -2.73
CA VAL A 80 -25.28 -8.74 -2.94
C VAL A 80 -24.63 -8.31 -1.62
N VAL A 81 -23.47 -8.89 -1.31
CA VAL A 81 -22.54 -8.39 -0.29
C VAL A 81 -21.17 -8.25 -0.92
N VAL A 82 -20.58 -7.06 -0.81
CA VAL A 82 -19.19 -6.81 -1.25
C VAL A 82 -18.41 -6.31 -0.05
N ALA A 83 -17.23 -6.86 0.18
CA ALA A 83 -16.27 -6.37 1.15
C ALA A 83 -14.99 -5.96 0.43
N VAL A 84 -14.59 -4.69 0.58
CA VAL A 84 -13.33 -4.16 0.05
C VAL A 84 -12.49 -3.69 1.22
N VAL A 85 -11.27 -4.23 1.32
CA VAL A 85 -10.30 -3.84 2.34
C VAL A 85 -9.06 -3.29 1.63
N ALA A 86 -8.74 -2.03 1.88
CA ALA A 86 -7.51 -1.40 1.43
C ALA A 86 -6.45 -1.49 2.54
N THR A 87 -5.21 -1.77 2.16
CA THR A 87 -4.07 -1.88 3.07
C THR A 87 -2.84 -1.26 2.43
N SER A 88 -2.08 -0.51 3.21
CA SER A 88 -0.83 0.13 2.77
C SER A 88 0.42 -0.73 3.01
N GLU A 89 0.29 -1.89 3.68
CA GLU A 89 1.43 -2.68 4.17
C GLU A 89 1.75 -3.94 3.34
N GLY A 90 3.03 -4.11 2.98
CA GLY A 90 3.54 -5.32 2.32
C GLY A 90 3.49 -6.59 3.18
N LEU A 91 3.66 -6.48 4.49
CA LEU A 91 3.56 -7.61 5.43
C LEU A 91 2.15 -8.20 5.45
N THR A 92 1.13 -7.35 5.49
CA THR A 92 -0.26 -7.80 5.48
C THR A 92 -0.63 -8.43 4.13
N ARG A 93 -0.07 -7.95 3.01
CA ARG A 93 -0.21 -8.59 1.70
C ARG A 93 0.26 -10.04 1.73
N ARG A 94 1.44 -10.33 2.28
CA ARG A 94 1.98 -11.70 2.35
C ARG A 94 1.14 -12.59 3.26
N GLU A 95 0.75 -12.08 4.42
CA GLU A 95 -0.01 -12.82 5.42
C GLU A 95 -1.42 -13.21 4.95
N ILE A 96 -2.11 -12.31 4.24
CA ILE A 96 -3.45 -12.60 3.69
C ILE A 96 -3.35 -13.31 2.33
N GLY A 97 -2.33 -13.01 1.53
CA GLY A 97 -2.11 -13.55 0.17
C GLY A 97 -1.85 -15.05 0.11
N ARG A 98 -1.37 -15.66 1.20
CA ARG A 98 -1.20 -17.11 1.31
C ARG A 98 -2.53 -17.88 1.41
N HIS A 99 -3.66 -17.19 1.54
CA HIS A 99 -4.97 -17.80 1.66
C HIS A 99 -5.78 -17.72 0.36
N ARG A 100 -6.41 -18.83 -0.03
CA ARG A 100 -7.19 -18.94 -1.28
C ARG A 100 -8.51 -18.17 -1.29
N TRP A 101 -8.97 -17.68 -0.14
CA TRP A 101 -10.28 -17.03 0.01
C TRP A 101 -10.21 -15.50 -0.10
N ALA A 102 -9.02 -14.92 -0.25
CA ALA A 102 -8.85 -13.48 -0.47
C ALA A 102 -8.30 -13.23 -1.87
N SER A 103 -8.96 -12.38 -2.63
CA SER A 103 -8.45 -11.86 -3.90
C SER A 103 -7.69 -10.57 -3.64
N HIS A 104 -6.40 -10.56 -3.94
CA HIS A 104 -5.53 -9.38 -3.80
C HIS A 104 -5.32 -8.72 -5.14
N ARG A 105 -5.51 -7.40 -5.20
CA ARG A 105 -5.22 -6.60 -6.38
C ARG A 105 -4.39 -5.39 -5.94
N PRO A 106 -3.08 -5.34 -6.26
CA PRO A 106 -2.30 -4.13 -6.01
C PRO A 106 -2.86 -2.95 -6.80
N ILE A 107 -2.73 -1.77 -6.20
CA ILE A 107 -2.91 -0.49 -6.86
C ILE A 107 -1.50 0.02 -7.18
N TRP A 108 -1.25 0.38 -8.44
CA TRP A 108 0.01 0.98 -8.85
C TRP A 108 -0.04 2.51 -8.69
N ASN A 109 1.11 3.17 -8.91
CA ASN A 109 1.16 4.62 -9.05
C ASN A 109 0.21 5.11 -10.15
N MET A 110 -0.23 6.37 -10.03
CA MET A 110 -1.22 6.94 -10.93
C MET A 110 -0.71 6.93 -12.38
N PRO A 111 -1.55 6.51 -13.35
CA PRO A 111 -1.18 6.57 -14.77
C PRO A 111 -0.84 7.99 -15.20
N ARG A 112 0.02 8.11 -16.21
CA ARG A 112 0.58 9.39 -16.64
C ARG A 112 -0.51 10.43 -16.93
N ASP A 113 -1.58 10.05 -17.61
CA ASP A 113 -2.68 10.96 -17.94
C ASP A 113 -3.44 11.45 -16.70
N GLY A 114 -3.73 10.56 -15.76
CA GLY A 114 -4.33 10.92 -14.48
C GLY A 114 -3.40 11.84 -13.67
N PHE A 115 -2.09 11.55 -13.69
CA PHE A 115 -1.09 12.33 -12.98
C PHE A 115 -0.93 13.73 -13.58
N ILE A 116 -1.04 13.89 -14.91
CA ILE A 116 -1.10 15.21 -15.57
C ILE A 116 -2.30 16.01 -15.10
N GLN A 117 -3.48 15.38 -15.00
CA GLN A 117 -4.69 16.07 -14.52
C GLN A 117 -4.53 16.53 -13.06
N LEU A 118 -4.02 15.65 -12.20
CA LEU A 118 -3.75 15.99 -10.79
C LEU A 118 -2.71 17.12 -10.69
N TYR A 119 -1.62 17.03 -11.46
CA TYR A 119 -0.59 18.05 -11.51
C TYR A 119 -1.13 19.42 -11.95
N GLY A 120 -2.04 19.43 -12.92
CA GLY A 120 -2.71 20.64 -13.41
C GLY A 120 -3.48 21.39 -12.33
N GLN A 121 -4.09 20.67 -11.39
CA GLN A 121 -4.90 21.24 -10.30
C GLN A 121 -4.08 21.90 -9.19
N ILE A 122 -2.76 21.63 -9.10
CA ILE A 122 -1.92 22.19 -8.05
C ILE A 122 -1.69 23.70 -8.30
N PRO A 123 -1.98 24.60 -7.35
CA PRO A 123 -1.81 26.03 -7.55
C PRO A 123 -0.33 26.47 -7.41
N GLY A 124 -0.01 27.64 -7.96
CA GLY A 124 1.30 28.30 -7.80
C GLY A 124 2.32 27.97 -8.90
N GLY A 125 3.56 28.46 -8.73
CA GLY A 125 4.68 28.14 -9.61
C GLY A 125 5.14 26.69 -9.41
N LYS A 126 5.37 25.97 -10.51
CA LYS A 126 5.68 24.54 -10.51
C LYS A 126 6.77 24.23 -11.53
N PRO A 127 7.63 23.21 -11.31
CA PRO A 127 8.62 22.77 -12.30
C PRO A 127 7.97 22.27 -13.61
N PRO A 128 8.75 21.92 -14.63
CA PRO A 128 8.24 21.14 -15.76
C PRO A 128 7.64 19.81 -15.28
N PHE A 129 6.51 19.40 -15.86
CA PHE A 129 5.84 18.14 -15.52
C PHE A 129 6.79 16.93 -15.58
N GLU A 130 7.64 16.88 -16.62
CA GLU A 130 8.59 15.78 -16.82
C GLU A 130 9.60 15.63 -15.67
N GLU A 131 10.01 16.72 -15.02
CA GLU A 131 10.90 16.65 -13.86
C GLU A 131 10.17 16.02 -12.66
N VAL A 132 8.92 16.41 -12.45
CA VAL A 132 8.09 15.87 -11.38
C VAL A 132 7.76 14.40 -11.65
N TRP A 133 7.41 14.04 -12.89
CA TRP A 133 7.16 12.66 -13.30
C TRP A 133 8.37 11.76 -13.06
N ARG A 134 9.57 12.18 -13.48
CA ARG A 134 10.81 11.43 -13.23
C ARG A 134 11.18 11.31 -11.77
N ALA A 135 10.71 12.22 -10.91
CA ALA A 135 10.94 12.14 -9.46
C ALA A 135 9.93 11.21 -8.77
N THR A 136 8.65 11.25 -9.18
CA THR A 136 7.57 10.57 -8.48
C THR A 136 7.17 9.23 -9.07
N GLY A 137 7.41 8.99 -10.36
CA GLY A 137 6.90 7.84 -11.10
C GLY A 137 5.38 7.71 -11.02
N GLY A 138 4.66 8.84 -10.94
CA GLY A 138 3.20 8.89 -10.81
C GLY A 138 2.66 8.75 -9.37
N ASN A 139 3.53 8.71 -8.36
CA ASN A 139 3.08 8.59 -6.96
C ASN A 139 2.44 9.90 -6.47
N SER A 140 1.14 9.86 -6.15
CA SER A 140 0.35 11.03 -5.74
C SER A 140 0.71 11.57 -4.36
N LYS A 141 1.12 10.70 -3.42
CA LYS A 141 1.58 11.11 -2.09
C LYS A 141 2.88 11.91 -2.20
N LEU A 142 3.86 11.38 -2.94
CA LEU A 142 5.15 12.02 -3.15
C LEU A 142 5.03 13.33 -3.94
N LEU A 143 4.06 13.44 -4.86
CA LEU A 143 3.72 14.72 -5.49
C LEU A 143 3.31 15.77 -4.44
N GLY A 144 2.48 15.39 -3.47
CA GLY A 144 2.08 16.25 -2.35
C GLY A 144 3.26 16.62 -1.44
N GLU A 145 4.19 15.70 -1.20
CA GLU A 145 5.42 15.94 -0.43
C GLU A 145 6.35 16.93 -1.16
N LEU A 146 6.56 16.75 -2.47
CA LEU A 146 7.30 17.72 -3.29
C LEU A 146 6.67 19.10 -3.22
N TYR A 147 5.34 19.20 -3.33
CA TYR A 147 4.65 20.48 -3.20
C TYR A 147 4.88 21.15 -1.84
N LYS A 148 4.73 20.39 -0.73
CA LYS A 148 5.00 20.88 0.63
C LYS A 148 6.46 21.30 0.83
N ALA A 149 7.39 20.61 0.18
CA ALA A 149 8.82 20.91 0.21
C ALA A 149 9.21 22.11 -0.69
N GLY A 150 8.25 22.77 -1.35
CA GLY A 150 8.52 23.86 -2.30
C GLY A 150 9.21 23.36 -3.57
N TRP A 151 8.82 22.18 -4.05
CA TRP A 151 9.37 21.48 -5.21
C TRP A 151 10.85 21.07 -5.09
N SER A 152 11.38 20.99 -3.87
CA SER A 152 12.76 20.57 -3.64
C SER A 152 12.88 19.05 -3.58
N ALA A 153 13.36 18.44 -4.67
CA ALA A 153 13.69 17.01 -4.71
C ALA A 153 14.70 16.62 -3.62
N GLU A 154 15.67 17.48 -3.34
CA GLU A 154 16.66 17.28 -2.27
C GLU A 154 16.05 17.19 -0.87
N LYS A 155 15.01 17.99 -0.58
CA LYS A 155 14.31 17.89 0.71
C LYS A 155 13.48 16.61 0.78
N ALA A 156 12.72 16.31 -0.27
CA ALA A 156 11.92 15.08 -0.34
C ALA A 156 12.80 13.82 -0.23
N LEU A 157 13.97 13.81 -0.87
CA LEU A 157 14.94 12.72 -0.77
C LEU A 157 15.43 12.52 0.68
N ARG A 158 15.76 13.61 1.38
CA ARG A 158 16.17 13.54 2.79
C ARG A 158 15.04 13.02 3.68
N GLU A 159 13.82 13.50 3.47
CA GLU A 159 12.63 13.01 4.20
C GLU A 159 12.42 11.51 3.99
N ILE A 160 12.49 11.02 2.73
CA ILE A 160 12.42 9.58 2.43
C ILE A 160 13.54 8.80 3.13
N ALA A 161 14.77 9.30 3.05
CA ALA A 161 15.94 8.65 3.66
C ALA A 161 15.79 8.51 5.18
N ASP A 162 15.28 9.55 5.84
CA ASP A 162 15.06 9.58 7.28
C ASP A 162 13.87 8.70 7.69
N GLU A 163 12.73 8.82 7.02
CA GLU A 163 11.52 8.04 7.30
C GLU A 163 11.75 6.53 7.14
N ARG A 164 12.48 6.14 6.09
CA ARG A 164 12.81 4.73 5.82
C ARG A 164 14.11 4.27 6.45
N LYS A 165 14.76 5.14 7.24
CA LYS A 165 16.03 4.87 7.94
C LYS A 165 17.11 4.30 7.01
N ILE A 166 17.16 4.78 5.77
CA ILE A 166 17.97 4.19 4.68
C ILE A 166 19.46 4.20 5.06
N THR A 167 19.96 5.31 5.60
CA THR A 167 21.37 5.40 6.02
C THR A 167 21.71 4.41 7.13
N ALA A 168 20.81 4.19 8.09
CA ALA A 168 21.01 3.20 9.14
C ALA A 168 20.99 1.78 8.57
N PHE A 169 20.04 1.50 7.67
CA PHE A 169 19.94 0.22 6.97
C PHE A 169 21.20 -0.09 6.15
N VAL A 170 21.70 0.83 5.32
CA VAL A 170 22.91 0.61 4.52
C VAL A 170 24.14 0.30 5.39
N LYS A 171 24.21 0.87 6.60
CA LYS A 171 25.28 0.58 7.56
C LYS A 171 25.24 -0.84 8.12
N THR A 172 24.08 -1.50 8.17
CA THR A 172 23.98 -2.89 8.65
C THR A 172 24.38 -3.93 7.59
N LEU A 173 24.49 -3.51 6.32
CA LEU A 173 24.82 -4.39 5.20
C LEU A 173 26.30 -4.80 5.21
N ARG A 174 26.54 -6.08 4.90
CA ARG A 174 27.87 -6.60 4.54
C ARG A 174 28.28 -6.12 3.14
N ASP A 175 29.56 -6.24 2.80
CA ASP A 175 30.07 -5.75 1.52
C ASP A 175 29.39 -6.41 0.30
N GLU A 176 29.13 -7.72 0.37
CA GLU A 176 28.40 -8.46 -0.67
C GLU A 176 26.96 -7.93 -0.85
N GLU A 177 26.26 -7.65 0.26
CA GLU A 177 24.90 -7.09 0.23
C GLU A 177 24.89 -5.64 -0.28
N ARG A 178 25.92 -4.84 0.05
CA ARG A 178 26.06 -3.48 -0.49
C ARG A 178 26.29 -3.50 -1.99
N GLU A 179 27.12 -4.41 -2.48
CA GLU A 179 27.38 -4.55 -3.92
C GLU A 179 26.17 -5.05 -4.69
N LEU A 180 25.44 -6.01 -4.11
CA LEU A 180 24.13 -6.40 -4.63
C LEU A 180 23.15 -5.22 -4.66
N LEU A 181 23.06 -4.43 -3.59
CA LEU A 181 22.17 -3.27 -3.54
C LEU A 181 22.56 -2.20 -4.57
N ARG A 182 23.86 -1.99 -4.82
CA ARG A 182 24.34 -1.09 -5.90
C ARG A 182 23.85 -1.54 -7.26
N ARG A 183 23.94 -2.84 -7.56
CA ARG A 183 23.39 -3.39 -8.81
C ARG A 183 21.86 -3.24 -8.88
N ALA A 184 21.18 -3.44 -7.75
CA ALA A 184 19.72 -3.33 -7.64
C ALA A 184 19.19 -1.90 -7.83
N VAL A 185 20.02 -0.89 -7.53
CA VAL A 185 19.69 0.51 -7.82
C VAL A 185 19.43 0.70 -9.32
N ASP A 186 20.23 0.07 -10.18
CA ASP A 186 20.07 0.19 -11.63
C ASP A 186 19.10 -0.84 -12.22
N ASP A 187 19.12 -2.08 -11.72
CA ASP A 187 18.17 -3.12 -12.10
C ASP A 187 17.64 -3.88 -10.88
N PRO A 188 16.42 -3.56 -10.38
CA PRO A 188 15.90 -4.18 -9.16
C PRO A 188 15.66 -5.70 -9.29
N ASP A 189 15.54 -6.25 -10.51
CA ASP A 189 15.31 -7.68 -10.71
C ASP A 189 16.52 -8.55 -10.34
N VAL A 190 17.71 -7.97 -10.16
CA VAL A 190 18.89 -8.72 -9.65
C VAL A 190 18.66 -9.27 -8.24
N LEU A 191 17.70 -8.73 -7.50
CA LEU A 191 17.30 -9.21 -6.18
C LEU A 191 16.43 -10.48 -6.27
N PHE A 192 15.93 -10.84 -7.46
CA PHE A 192 15.01 -11.95 -7.67
C PHE A 192 15.73 -13.28 -7.89
N THR A 193 16.65 -13.62 -6.98
CA THR A 193 17.37 -14.90 -6.94
C THR A 193 17.20 -15.54 -5.56
N ARG A 194 17.40 -16.86 -5.46
CA ARG A 194 17.22 -17.57 -4.18
C ARG A 194 18.13 -17.03 -3.09
N GLU A 195 19.36 -16.72 -3.46
CA GLU A 195 20.42 -16.23 -2.58
C GLU A 195 20.14 -14.80 -2.10
N ASP A 196 19.45 -14.00 -2.91
CA ASP A 196 19.27 -12.55 -2.70
C ASP A 196 17.90 -12.18 -2.10
N ILE A 197 16.95 -13.13 -2.02
CA ILE A 197 15.65 -12.97 -1.35
C ILE A 197 15.76 -12.33 0.05
N PRO A 198 16.71 -12.69 0.92
CA PRO A 198 16.81 -12.07 2.24
C PRO A 198 17.02 -10.55 2.18
N LEU A 199 17.81 -10.04 1.22
CA LEU A 199 17.97 -8.59 1.06
C LEU A 199 16.69 -7.97 0.48
N MET A 200 16.09 -8.62 -0.52
CA MET A 200 14.81 -8.21 -1.11
C MET A 200 13.72 -8.03 -0.05
N GLU A 201 13.56 -9.01 0.85
CA GLU A 201 12.55 -8.97 1.91
C GLU A 201 12.76 -7.77 2.84
N ARG A 202 13.98 -7.51 3.28
CA ARG A 202 14.26 -6.33 4.13
C ARG A 202 14.00 -5.01 3.42
N LEU A 203 14.25 -4.92 2.11
CA LEU A 203 13.93 -3.72 1.32
C LEU A 203 12.41 -3.52 1.20
N ALA A 204 11.66 -4.61 1.03
CA ALA A 204 10.19 -4.58 0.99
C ALA A 204 9.61 -4.20 2.35
N ASP A 205 10.16 -4.71 3.46
CA ASP A 205 9.74 -4.37 4.83
C ASP A 205 9.99 -2.90 5.16
N LEU A 206 11.03 -2.30 4.59
CA LEU A 206 11.29 -0.86 4.67
C LEU A 206 10.48 -0.05 3.66
N ASN A 207 9.55 -0.65 2.91
CA ASN A 207 8.79 0.00 1.85
C ASN A 207 9.70 0.80 0.90
N LEU A 208 10.82 0.20 0.47
CA LEU A 208 11.70 0.78 -0.55
C LEU A 208 11.41 0.20 -1.94
N ILE A 209 10.98 -1.05 -1.99
CA ILE A 209 10.61 -1.75 -3.21
C ILE A 209 9.19 -2.33 -3.12
N VAL A 210 8.63 -2.69 -4.27
CA VAL A 210 7.51 -3.61 -4.42
C VAL A 210 8.06 -4.90 -4.98
N ASP A 211 7.91 -5.99 -4.25
CA ASP A 211 8.36 -7.33 -4.63
C ASP A 211 7.24 -8.15 -5.28
N ALA A 212 7.61 -9.11 -6.12
CA ALA A 212 6.69 -10.06 -6.77
C ALA A 212 5.52 -9.35 -7.47
N LEU A 213 5.86 -8.47 -8.43
CA LEU A 213 4.88 -7.80 -9.28
C LEU A 213 4.06 -8.85 -10.08
N PRO A 214 2.72 -8.80 -10.05
CA PRO A 214 1.88 -9.64 -10.90
C PRO A 214 2.14 -9.39 -12.39
N GLU A 215 1.63 -10.28 -13.23
CA GLU A 215 1.54 -10.04 -14.67
C GLU A 215 0.81 -8.71 -14.95
N ARG A 216 1.20 -8.02 -16.03
CA ARG A 216 0.62 -6.71 -16.42
C ARG A 216 -0.73 -6.86 -17.11
N ASP A 217 -1.43 -7.95 -16.80
CA ASP A 217 -2.83 -8.15 -17.17
C ASP A 217 -3.70 -7.32 -16.20
N PRO A 218 -4.54 -6.39 -16.70
CA PRO A 218 -5.45 -5.59 -15.89
C PRO A 218 -6.32 -6.39 -14.91
N TRP A 219 -6.55 -7.68 -15.16
CA TRP A 219 -7.25 -8.58 -14.25
C TRP A 219 -6.61 -8.67 -12.85
N PHE A 220 -5.28 -8.59 -12.78
CA PHE A 220 -4.53 -8.69 -11.53
C PHE A 220 -4.36 -7.36 -10.79
N TRP A 221 -4.84 -6.26 -11.35
CA TRP A 221 -4.60 -4.92 -10.80
C TRP A 221 -5.91 -4.20 -10.45
N ALA A 222 -5.84 -3.35 -9.45
CA ALA A 222 -6.89 -2.40 -9.13
C ALA A 222 -6.54 -1.06 -9.78
N GLY A 223 -6.76 -0.98 -11.10
CA GLY A 223 -6.35 0.15 -11.94
C GLY A 223 -5.45 -0.29 -13.08
N GLU A 224 -4.67 0.65 -13.61
CA GLU A 224 -3.71 0.37 -14.68
C GLU A 224 -2.42 -0.24 -14.08
N PRO A 225 -1.89 -1.33 -14.67
CA PRO A 225 -0.61 -1.89 -14.26
C PRO A 225 0.58 -1.00 -14.64
N PRO A 226 1.75 -1.16 -14.00
CA PRO A 226 3.00 -0.55 -14.48
C PRO A 226 3.37 -1.05 -15.88
N PRO A 227 4.28 -0.35 -16.59
CA PRO A 227 4.93 -0.92 -17.77
C PRO A 227 5.67 -2.23 -17.43
N GLU A 228 5.90 -3.06 -18.44
CA GLU A 228 6.59 -4.35 -18.27
C GLU A 228 8.01 -4.17 -17.70
N ARG A 229 8.72 -3.12 -18.14
CA ARG A 229 10.01 -2.68 -17.62
C ARG A 229 10.21 -1.21 -17.97
N ASP A 230 10.66 -0.42 -17.00
CA ASP A 230 11.05 0.98 -17.17
C ASP A 230 12.20 1.29 -16.20
N PRO A 231 13.46 1.13 -16.64
CA PRO A 231 14.62 1.40 -15.78
C PRO A 231 14.73 2.86 -15.36
N GLU A 232 14.19 3.83 -16.13
CA GLU A 232 14.23 5.24 -15.75
C GLU A 232 13.38 5.47 -14.50
N LEU A 233 12.22 4.82 -14.42
CA LEU A 233 11.34 4.87 -13.25
C LEU A 233 11.70 3.85 -12.16
N GLY A 234 12.69 2.99 -12.41
CA GLY A 234 13.11 1.94 -11.47
C GLY A 234 12.16 0.75 -11.42
N ILE A 235 11.52 0.43 -12.55
CA ILE A 235 10.56 -0.67 -12.71
C ILE A 235 11.24 -1.83 -13.46
N GLY A 236 11.45 -2.94 -12.76
CA GLY A 236 11.80 -4.23 -13.35
C GLY A 236 10.56 -5.05 -13.73
N ARG A 237 10.80 -6.26 -14.23
CA ARG A 237 9.76 -7.25 -14.56
C ARG A 237 9.14 -7.86 -13.29
N HIS A 238 9.95 -8.15 -12.28
CA HIS A 238 9.51 -8.83 -11.06
C HIS A 238 9.52 -7.90 -9.85
N ILE A 239 10.41 -6.92 -9.83
CA ILE A 239 10.63 -6.02 -8.70
C ILE A 239 10.64 -4.57 -9.22
N ALA A 240 10.12 -3.63 -8.44
CA ALA A 240 10.24 -2.21 -8.72
C ALA A 240 10.59 -1.43 -7.47
N TRP A 241 11.31 -0.32 -7.64
CA TRP A 241 11.41 0.71 -6.60
C TRP A 241 10.03 1.34 -6.38
N GLN A 242 9.72 1.72 -5.13
CA GLN A 242 8.44 2.36 -4.80
C GLN A 242 8.21 3.65 -5.60
N THR A 243 9.26 4.47 -5.71
CA THR A 243 9.34 5.61 -6.62
C THR A 243 10.80 5.83 -7.05
N PRO A 244 11.04 6.61 -8.13
CA PRO A 244 12.39 6.98 -8.54
C PRO A 244 13.20 7.68 -7.44
N LEU A 245 12.57 8.50 -6.59
CA LEU A 245 13.24 9.13 -5.46
C LEU A 245 13.62 8.14 -4.33
N HIS A 246 12.88 7.04 -4.12
CA HIS A 246 13.31 6.00 -3.19
C HIS A 246 14.60 5.33 -3.66
N ARG A 247 14.69 5.01 -4.96
CA ARG A 247 15.94 4.52 -5.59
C ARG A 247 17.08 5.51 -5.38
N GLU A 248 16.85 6.79 -5.65
CA GLU A 248 17.88 7.82 -5.54
C GLU A 248 18.35 8.02 -4.08
N ALA A 249 17.44 7.93 -3.12
CA ALA A 249 17.80 7.97 -1.70
C ALA A 249 18.73 6.81 -1.31
N VAL A 250 18.48 5.60 -1.84
CA VAL A 250 19.37 4.45 -1.64
C VAL A 250 20.72 4.65 -2.33
N ARG A 251 20.73 5.09 -3.59
CA ARG A 251 21.96 5.39 -4.34
C ARG A 251 22.87 6.34 -3.56
N ARG A 252 22.30 7.43 -3.06
CA ARG A 252 23.04 8.42 -2.25
C ARG A 252 23.57 7.83 -0.94
N ALA A 253 22.79 6.99 -0.27
CA ALA A 253 23.21 6.35 0.98
C ALA A 253 24.36 5.35 0.78
N LEU A 254 24.52 4.78 -0.43
CA LEU A 254 25.62 3.89 -0.79
C LEU A 254 26.94 4.61 -1.12
N GLY A 255 26.93 5.94 -1.14
CA GLY A 255 28.11 6.78 -1.38
C GLY A 255 28.10 7.56 -2.70
N GLY A 256 27.07 7.40 -3.53
CA GLY A 256 27.05 7.95 -4.90
C GLY A 256 27.87 7.10 -5.86
#